data_AF-A0A3P3XV75-F1
#
_entry.id   AF-A0A3P3XV75-F1
#
_cell.length_a   1.000
_cell.length_b   1.000
_cell.length_c   1.000
_cell.angle_alpha   90.00
_cell.angle_beta   90.00
_cell.angle_gamma   90.00
#
_symmetry.space_group_name_H-M   'P 1'
#
loop_
_entity.id
_entity.type
_entity.pdbx_description
1 polymer ?
#
loop_
_entity_poly.entity_id
_entity_poly.type
_entity_poly.pdbx_seq_one_letter_code
_entity_poly.pdbx_strand_id
1 'polypeptide(L)'
;MKFFLQNNKTGSTKPIMKLGALGALSAVFFLAISCASVPREVALSGLFDHFEKAPQVLVKTENNFLRDMAASFNDSTIEALMSVASDQKDAVHKPIDRDRLDKTLMRADMAGIGISWDGNTSPAIEVVLAGNFPSLLTSLSFSFDNNWERIVGGYAAKNGKLYLRKPSGGQLHFATWAPEDPPAFSGAAGSMARSSGMLSSDADLTIYLDAKSALVTQMPILDGVTLPFDGIMLSATRDAASPAKGSPDARYSTVFQIQMKDEQAARTYKPIIKFMWVLISNKLSSYGVPLSSENSIEQRGSLFVSQPITMSAQQMIDAMLELSNLDGNTTDKIIANR
;
A
#
# COMPACT_ATOMS: atom_id res chain seq x y z
N MET A 1 -11.62 -64.01 23.95
CA MET A 1 -11.30 -63.09 25.06
C MET A 1 -9.90 -63.43 25.56
N LYS A 2 -8.88 -62.58 25.27
CA LYS A 2 -7.51 -62.55 25.86
C LYS A 2 -6.64 -63.82 25.65
N PHE A 3 -5.33 -63.81 25.40
CA PHE A 3 -4.28 -62.80 25.25
C PHE A 3 -3.12 -63.46 24.47
N PHE A 4 -2.45 -62.66 23.62
CA PHE A 4 -1.08 -62.69 23.12
C PHE A 4 -0.22 -63.97 23.15
N LEU A 5 0.36 -64.25 21.98
CA LEU A 5 1.48 -65.15 21.75
C LEU A 5 2.70 -64.38 21.23
N GLN A 6 3.85 -64.97 21.52
CA GLN A 6 5.07 -65.05 20.71
C GLN A 6 6.31 -64.22 21.09
N ASN A 7 7.21 -64.99 21.71
CA ASN A 7 8.50 -65.45 21.19
C ASN A 7 9.69 -64.49 21.06
N ASN A 8 10.79 -65.09 21.51
CA ASN A 8 12.08 -64.53 21.79
C ASN A 8 13.09 -65.04 20.73
N LYS A 9 14.13 -64.23 20.51
CA LYS A 9 15.40 -64.47 19.78
C LYS A 9 15.36 -64.43 18.24
N THR A 10 16.12 -63.50 17.65
CA THR A 10 17.49 -63.72 17.08
C THR A 10 18.05 -62.43 16.46
N GLY A 11 19.39 -62.28 16.48
CA GLY A 11 20.11 -61.60 15.38
C GLY A 11 20.58 -60.16 15.63
N SER A 12 21.80 -60.03 16.15
CA SER A 12 22.63 -58.82 16.04
C SER A 12 23.15 -58.67 14.62
N THR A 13 22.88 -57.52 13.99
CA THR A 13 23.84 -56.61 13.32
C THR A 13 23.07 -55.41 12.77
N LYS A 14 23.16 -54.25 13.42
CA LYS A 14 22.66 -52.97 12.87
C LYS A 14 23.71 -52.40 11.93
N PRO A 15 23.37 -51.92 10.71
CA PRO A 15 24.26 -51.03 10.00
C PRO A 15 24.26 -49.69 10.74
N ILE A 16 25.45 -49.25 11.16
CA ILE A 16 25.69 -47.92 11.70
C ILE A 16 25.50 -46.94 10.54
N MET A 17 24.26 -46.51 10.31
CA MET A 17 23.99 -45.39 9.43
C MET A 17 24.46 -44.12 10.14
N LYS A 18 25.53 -43.53 9.60
CA LYS A 18 26.28 -42.41 10.18
C LYS A 18 25.34 -41.28 10.60
N LEU A 19 25.28 -41.03 11.92
CA LEU A 19 24.66 -39.86 12.55
C LEU A 19 25.18 -38.51 11.96
N GLY A 20 26.34 -38.53 11.29
CA GLY A 20 26.91 -37.38 10.58
C GLY A 20 26.20 -36.98 9.29
N ALA A 21 25.42 -37.86 8.64
CA ALA A 21 24.69 -37.50 7.42
C ALA A 21 23.41 -36.69 7.71
N LEU A 22 22.76 -36.95 8.85
CA LEU A 22 21.59 -36.20 9.31
C LEU A 22 21.97 -34.81 9.86
N GLY A 23 23.15 -34.71 10.51
CA GLY A 23 23.71 -33.44 10.97
C GLY A 23 24.16 -32.53 9.82
N ALA A 24 24.77 -33.10 8.77
CA ALA A 24 25.16 -32.34 7.58
C ALA A 24 23.95 -31.86 6.75
N LEU A 25 22.89 -32.68 6.63
CA LEU A 25 21.66 -32.26 5.94
C LEU A 25 20.90 -31.18 6.71
N SER A 26 20.88 -31.27 8.06
CA SER A 26 20.32 -30.24 8.94
C SER A 26 21.12 -28.94 8.89
N ALA A 27 22.46 -29.01 8.89
CA ALA A 27 23.32 -27.84 8.75
C ALA A 27 23.18 -27.17 7.37
N VAL A 28 23.02 -27.94 6.28
CA VAL A 28 22.73 -27.39 4.94
C VAL A 28 21.33 -26.79 4.87
N PHE A 29 20.32 -27.37 5.53
CA PHE A 29 18.99 -26.76 5.66
C PHE A 29 19.03 -25.46 6.47
N PHE A 30 19.72 -25.43 7.61
CA PHE A 30 19.84 -24.22 8.44
C PHE A 30 20.71 -23.13 7.77
N LEU A 31 21.76 -23.49 7.02
CA LEU A 31 22.58 -22.56 6.24
C LEU A 31 21.85 -22.04 4.98
N ALA A 32 20.98 -22.83 4.37
CA ALA A 32 20.14 -22.39 3.25
C ALA A 32 18.98 -21.48 3.70
N ILE A 33 18.44 -21.70 4.91
CA ILE A 33 17.37 -20.86 5.49
C ILE A 33 17.93 -19.52 6.01
N SER A 34 19.18 -19.46 6.45
CA SER A 34 19.80 -18.25 7.01
C SER A 34 20.39 -17.28 5.97
N CYS A 35 20.44 -17.66 4.69
CA CYS A 35 20.88 -16.81 3.57
C CYS A 35 19.79 -16.55 2.51
N ALA A 36 18.52 -16.84 2.81
CA ALA A 36 17.42 -16.70 1.85
C ALA A 36 16.96 -15.25 1.64
N SER A 37 17.87 -14.27 1.61
CA SER A 37 17.49 -12.90 1.24
C SER A 37 17.07 -12.87 -0.23
N VAL A 38 15.89 -12.33 -0.51
CA VAL A 38 15.44 -12.14 -1.89
C VAL A 38 16.19 -10.94 -2.48
N PRO A 39 16.82 -11.05 -3.67
CA PRO A 39 17.47 -9.91 -4.32
C PRO A 39 16.48 -8.77 -4.51
N ARG A 40 16.94 -7.52 -4.30
CA ARG A 40 16.08 -6.34 -4.36
C ARG A 40 15.38 -6.23 -5.72
N GLU A 41 16.08 -6.54 -6.81
CA GLU A 41 15.54 -6.48 -8.17
C GLU A 41 14.37 -7.45 -8.36
N VAL A 42 14.47 -8.65 -7.77
CA VAL A 42 13.41 -9.66 -7.80
C VAL A 42 12.22 -9.22 -6.95
N ALA A 43 12.49 -8.66 -5.76
CA ALA A 43 11.44 -8.17 -4.88
C ALA A 43 10.67 -7.00 -5.50
N LEU A 44 11.36 -6.07 -6.16
CA LEU A 44 10.76 -4.88 -6.77
C LEU A 44 10.14 -5.14 -8.15
N SER A 45 10.49 -6.26 -8.80
CA SER A 45 9.92 -6.61 -10.11
C SER A 45 8.41 -6.81 -10.02
N GLY A 46 7.67 -6.16 -10.92
CA GLY A 46 6.23 -6.35 -11.05
C GLY A 46 5.39 -5.90 -9.84
N LEU A 47 5.82 -4.88 -9.09
CA LEU A 47 5.12 -4.36 -7.90
C LEU A 47 3.60 -4.18 -8.13
N PHE A 48 3.22 -3.60 -9.26
CA PHE A 48 1.81 -3.39 -9.65
C PHE A 48 1.27 -4.44 -10.62
N ASP A 49 2.11 -5.32 -11.15
CA ASP A 49 1.69 -6.34 -12.12
C ASP A 49 0.87 -7.46 -11.45
N HIS A 50 0.95 -7.56 -10.11
CA HIS A 50 0.20 -8.53 -9.30
C HIS A 50 -1.16 -8.03 -8.79
N PHE A 51 -1.58 -6.86 -9.23
CA PHE A 51 -2.87 -6.30 -8.84
C PHE A 51 -4.00 -6.98 -9.60
N GLU A 52 -4.98 -7.48 -8.86
CA GLU A 52 -6.14 -8.19 -9.38
C GLU A 52 -7.23 -7.23 -9.84
N LYS A 53 -7.40 -6.09 -9.17
CA LYS A 53 -8.35 -5.04 -9.58
C LYS A 53 -7.66 -3.93 -10.37
N ALA A 54 -8.44 -3.18 -11.16
CA ALA A 54 -7.99 -1.96 -11.81
C ALA A 54 -8.14 -0.79 -10.83
N PRO A 55 -7.04 -0.24 -10.28
CA PRO A 55 -7.11 0.82 -9.29
C PRO A 55 -7.45 2.17 -9.93
N GLN A 56 -8.11 3.03 -9.16
CA GLN A 56 -8.36 4.44 -9.50
C GLN A 56 -7.34 5.37 -8.81
N VAL A 57 -6.76 4.91 -7.70
CA VAL A 57 -5.62 5.56 -7.03
C VAL A 57 -4.51 4.53 -6.89
N LEU A 58 -3.30 4.92 -7.25
CA LEU A 58 -2.08 4.16 -7.06
C LEU A 58 -1.13 4.91 -6.12
N VAL A 59 -0.46 4.18 -5.25
CA VAL A 59 0.58 4.71 -4.36
C VAL A 59 1.81 3.84 -4.46
N LYS A 60 2.97 4.46 -4.66
CA LYS A 60 4.30 3.85 -4.50
C LYS A 60 4.97 4.53 -3.32
N THR A 61 5.52 3.75 -2.41
CA THR A 61 6.27 4.26 -1.26
C THR A 61 7.55 3.47 -1.05
N GLU A 62 8.64 4.16 -0.79
CA GLU A 62 9.95 3.61 -0.46
C GLU A 62 10.09 3.40 1.05
N ASN A 63 11.12 2.66 1.46
CA ASN A 63 11.38 2.31 2.86
C ASN A 63 11.37 3.50 3.84
N ASN A 64 11.92 4.65 3.44
CA ASN A 64 11.97 5.83 4.31
C ASN A 64 10.56 6.33 4.67
N PHE A 65 9.69 6.50 3.66
CA PHE A 65 8.32 6.95 3.89
C PHE A 65 7.50 5.88 4.62
N LEU A 66 7.69 4.59 4.32
CA LEU A 66 7.04 3.51 5.08
C LEU A 66 7.33 3.59 6.58
N ARG A 67 8.57 3.88 6.97
CA ARG A 67 8.97 4.02 8.38
C ARG A 67 8.41 5.28 9.03
N ASP A 68 8.42 6.40 8.31
CA ASP A 68 7.86 7.64 8.82
C ASP A 68 6.33 7.54 8.97
N MET A 69 5.65 6.92 8.01
CA MET A 69 4.22 6.60 8.05
C MET A 69 3.86 5.72 9.25
N ALA A 70 4.61 4.65 9.49
CA ALA A 70 4.38 3.77 10.64
C ALA A 70 4.53 4.51 11.97
N ALA A 71 5.52 5.39 12.07
CA ALA A 71 5.73 6.22 13.24
C ALA A 71 4.59 7.25 13.45
N SER A 72 3.93 7.68 12.37
CA SER A 72 2.78 8.58 12.37
C SER A 72 1.44 7.91 12.71
N PHE A 73 1.35 6.58 12.68
CA PHE A 73 0.13 5.87 13.03
C PHE A 73 -0.09 5.85 14.54
N ASN A 74 -1.06 6.65 14.99
CA ASN A 74 -1.60 6.58 16.35
C ASN A 74 -2.82 5.64 16.40
N ASP A 75 -3.32 5.36 17.60
CA ASP A 75 -4.40 4.39 17.79
C ASP A 75 -5.70 4.82 17.07
N SER A 76 -5.99 6.13 16.97
CA SER A 76 -7.15 6.63 16.21
C SER A 76 -7.00 6.50 14.69
N THR A 77 -5.80 6.72 14.14
CA THR A 77 -5.50 6.49 12.71
C THR A 77 -5.68 5.03 12.34
N ILE A 78 -5.22 4.17 13.24
CA ILE A 78 -5.35 2.73 13.12
C ILE A 78 -6.80 2.29 13.17
N GLU A 79 -7.59 2.80 14.12
CA GLU A 79 -9.02 2.52 14.21
C GLU A 79 -9.75 2.95 12.94
N ALA A 80 -9.42 4.12 12.38
CA ALA A 80 -9.97 4.58 11.11
C ALA A 80 -9.61 3.61 9.96
N LEU A 81 -8.34 3.22 9.82
CA LEU A 81 -7.90 2.26 8.79
C LEU A 81 -8.57 0.87 8.96
N MET A 82 -8.71 0.41 10.19
CA MET A 82 -9.38 -0.86 10.51
C MET A 82 -10.88 -0.81 10.23
N SER A 83 -11.52 0.34 10.44
CA SER A 83 -12.94 0.52 10.12
C SER A 83 -13.23 0.37 8.63
N VAL A 84 -12.27 0.73 7.76
CA VAL A 84 -12.36 0.53 6.31
C VAL A 84 -12.25 -0.95 5.94
N ALA A 85 -11.48 -1.73 6.71
CA ALA A 85 -11.23 -3.16 6.47
C ALA A 85 -12.16 -4.10 7.26
N SER A 86 -13.05 -3.59 8.11
CA SER A 86 -13.90 -4.35 9.02
C SER A 86 -15.39 -4.19 8.71
N ASP A 87 -16.12 -5.29 8.74
CA ASP A 87 -17.59 -5.28 8.72
C ASP A 87 -18.22 -5.06 10.10
N GLN A 88 -17.41 -5.08 11.17
CA GLN A 88 -17.89 -4.96 12.55
C GLN A 88 -17.61 -3.56 13.08
N LYS A 89 -18.66 -2.76 13.24
CA LYS A 89 -18.62 -1.40 13.79
C LYS A 89 -18.25 -1.33 15.28
N ASP A 90 -18.36 -2.44 16.02
CA ASP A 90 -18.24 -2.46 17.49
C ASP A 90 -17.26 -3.52 18.04
N ALA A 91 -16.28 -3.98 17.26
CA ALA A 91 -15.29 -4.91 17.79
C ALA A 91 -14.44 -4.22 18.88
N VAL A 92 -14.16 -4.90 20.00
CA VAL A 92 -13.18 -4.42 21.00
C VAL A 92 -11.80 -4.56 20.36
N HIS A 93 -11.24 -3.44 19.90
CA HIS A 93 -9.97 -3.44 19.19
C HIS A 93 -8.83 -3.64 20.20
N LYS A 94 -8.06 -4.71 20.01
CA LYS A 94 -6.78 -4.86 20.72
C LYS A 94 -5.81 -3.81 20.18
N PRO A 95 -4.96 -3.21 21.03
CA PRO A 95 -3.88 -2.35 20.57
C PRO A 95 -3.06 -3.07 19.50
N ILE A 96 -2.71 -2.38 18.42
CA ILE A 96 -1.84 -2.94 17.39
C ILE A 96 -0.49 -3.28 18.02
N ASP A 97 0.00 -4.47 17.69
CA ASP A 97 1.37 -4.86 17.97
C ASP A 97 2.32 -4.06 17.05
N ARG A 98 2.74 -2.90 17.53
CA ARG A 98 3.63 -1.98 16.80
C ARG A 98 4.98 -2.63 16.49
N ASP A 99 5.47 -3.51 17.37
CA ASP A 99 6.71 -4.26 17.13
C ASP A 99 6.57 -5.20 15.93
N ARG A 100 5.39 -5.83 15.74
CA ARG A 100 5.11 -6.65 14.56
C ARG A 100 5.00 -5.84 13.28
N LEU A 101 4.34 -4.67 13.33
CA LEU A 101 4.25 -3.75 12.20
C LEU A 101 5.65 -3.28 11.80
N ASP A 102 6.44 -2.81 12.77
CA ASP A 102 7.82 -2.35 12.56
C ASP A 102 8.70 -3.46 11.97
N LYS A 103 8.64 -4.69 12.50
CA LYS A 103 9.40 -5.82 11.95
C LYS A 103 9.01 -6.16 10.50
N THR A 104 7.75 -6.01 10.15
CA THR A 104 7.26 -6.28 8.79
C THR A 104 7.73 -5.19 7.84
N LEU A 105 7.59 -3.92 8.23
CA LEU A 105 8.01 -2.77 7.43
C LEU A 105 9.54 -2.66 7.32
N MET A 106 10.29 -3.06 8.35
CA MET A 106 11.75 -3.14 8.29
C MET A 106 12.26 -4.11 7.22
N ARG A 107 11.44 -5.10 6.84
CA ARG A 107 11.76 -6.06 5.77
C ARG A 107 11.27 -5.62 4.41
N ALA A 108 10.39 -4.62 4.34
CA ALA A 108 9.94 -4.02 3.10
C ALA A 108 10.93 -2.95 2.64
N ASP A 109 11.31 -3.01 1.38
CA ASP A 109 12.06 -1.96 0.70
C ASP A 109 11.13 -0.97 0.01
N MET A 110 9.97 -1.44 -0.44
CA MET A 110 8.96 -0.67 -1.16
C MET A 110 7.56 -1.24 -0.90
N ALA A 111 6.53 -0.40 -1.02
CA ALA A 111 5.16 -0.86 -1.14
C ALA A 111 4.45 -0.22 -2.33
N GLY A 112 3.60 -1.01 -2.98
CA GLY A 112 2.60 -0.57 -3.93
C GLY A 112 1.23 -0.70 -3.26
N ILE A 113 0.41 0.35 -3.31
CA ILE A 113 -0.97 0.34 -2.83
C ILE A 113 -1.86 0.76 -3.98
N GLY A 114 -3.03 0.15 -4.09
CA GLY A 114 -4.05 0.58 -5.03
C GLY A 114 -5.42 0.53 -4.39
N ILE A 115 -6.22 1.52 -4.75
CA ILE A 115 -7.55 1.72 -4.23
C ILE A 115 -8.50 1.77 -5.41
N SER A 116 -9.56 0.97 -5.33
CA SER A 116 -10.61 0.87 -6.34
C SER A 116 -11.98 0.98 -5.67
N TRP A 117 -12.89 1.68 -6.33
CA TRP A 117 -14.28 1.82 -5.91
C TRP A 117 -15.18 1.18 -6.95
N ASP A 118 -16.05 0.28 -6.51
CA ASP A 118 -17.06 -0.40 -7.31
C ASP A 118 -18.48 0.07 -6.95
N GLY A 119 -18.70 1.39 -6.88
CA GLY A 119 -20.01 1.99 -6.56
C GLY A 119 -20.23 2.22 -5.06
N ASN A 120 -21.45 1.98 -4.55
CA ASN A 120 -21.88 2.24 -3.16
C ASN A 120 -21.28 1.28 -2.10
N THR A 121 -20.14 0.66 -2.39
CA THR A 121 -19.45 -0.33 -1.57
C THR A 121 -18.18 0.27 -0.98
N SER A 122 -17.74 -0.25 0.17
CA SER A 122 -16.47 0.13 0.78
C SER A 122 -15.32 -0.02 -0.22
N PRO A 123 -14.31 0.88 -0.22
CA PRO A 123 -13.21 0.83 -1.17
C PRO A 123 -12.46 -0.50 -1.08
N ALA A 124 -12.18 -1.09 -2.24
CA ALA A 124 -11.34 -2.26 -2.36
C ALA A 124 -9.87 -1.82 -2.40
N ILE A 125 -9.09 -2.28 -1.41
CA ILE A 125 -7.69 -1.92 -1.20
C ILE A 125 -6.81 -3.14 -1.44
N GLU A 126 -5.74 -2.94 -2.20
CA GLU A 126 -4.71 -3.93 -2.50
C GLU A 126 -3.35 -3.35 -2.12
N VAL A 127 -2.51 -4.14 -1.45
CA VAL A 127 -1.18 -3.74 -0.98
C VAL A 127 -0.18 -4.83 -1.33
N VAL A 128 0.87 -4.47 -2.06
CA VAL A 128 2.02 -5.33 -2.31
C VAL A 128 3.23 -4.74 -1.57
N LEU A 129 3.73 -5.45 -0.57
CA LEU A 129 5.00 -5.15 0.09
C LEU A 129 6.11 -5.92 -0.62
N ALA A 130 7.11 -5.21 -1.14
CA ALA A 130 8.28 -5.78 -1.79
C ALA A 130 9.50 -5.63 -0.88
N GLY A 131 10.23 -6.73 -0.66
CA GLY A 131 11.48 -6.72 0.10
C GLY A 131 11.95 -8.11 0.48
N ASN A 132 12.56 -8.25 1.65
CA ASN A 132 13.12 -9.51 2.10
C ASN A 132 12.04 -10.44 2.73
N PHE A 133 11.23 -11.05 1.87
CA PHE A 133 10.17 -12.00 2.24
C PHE A 133 10.41 -13.40 1.64
N PRO A 134 11.15 -14.29 2.32
CA PRO A 134 11.36 -15.66 1.86
C PRO A 134 10.04 -16.45 1.95
N SER A 135 9.59 -17.04 0.85
CA SER A 135 8.25 -17.64 0.75
C SER A 135 7.93 -18.68 1.82
N LEU A 136 8.87 -19.59 2.12
CA LEU A 136 8.70 -20.65 3.12
C LEU A 136 8.59 -20.07 4.54
N LEU A 137 9.54 -19.21 4.94
CA LEU A 137 9.55 -18.61 6.27
C LEU A 137 8.31 -17.76 6.51
N THR A 138 7.92 -16.99 5.50
CA THR A 138 6.73 -16.15 5.58
C THR A 138 5.47 -17.00 5.67
N SER A 139 5.34 -18.04 4.84
CA SER A 139 4.21 -18.98 4.91
C SER A 139 4.12 -19.67 6.28
N LEU A 140 5.25 -20.12 6.85
CA LEU A 140 5.28 -20.71 8.19
C LEU A 140 4.85 -19.69 9.26
N SER A 141 5.27 -18.43 9.17
CA SER A 141 4.88 -17.40 10.13
C SER A 141 3.37 -17.17 10.18
N PHE A 142 2.69 -17.16 9.03
CA PHE A 142 1.23 -17.07 8.98
C PHE A 142 0.53 -18.35 9.41
N SER A 143 1.10 -19.52 9.11
CA SER A 143 0.56 -20.81 9.57
C SER A 143 0.63 -21.02 11.08
N PHE A 144 1.61 -20.42 11.76
CA PHE A 144 1.74 -20.48 13.23
C PHE A 144 1.08 -19.30 13.94
N ASP A 145 0.61 -18.29 13.20
CA ASP A 145 -0.10 -17.15 13.78
C ASP A 145 -1.60 -17.48 13.92
N ASN A 146 -2.08 -17.48 15.16
CA ASN A 146 -3.47 -17.79 15.49
C ASN A 146 -4.48 -16.77 14.95
N ASN A 147 -4.05 -15.63 14.42
CA ASN A 147 -4.94 -14.62 13.81
C ASN A 147 -5.27 -14.94 12.34
N TRP A 148 -4.60 -15.92 11.72
CA TRP A 148 -4.78 -16.27 10.33
C TRP A 148 -5.35 -17.68 10.17
N GLU A 149 -6.14 -17.87 9.13
CA GLU A 149 -6.66 -19.14 8.68
C GLU A 149 -6.14 -19.41 7.26
N ARG A 150 -5.72 -20.65 7.00
CA ARG A 150 -5.27 -21.04 5.66
C ARG A 150 -6.48 -21.29 4.77
N ILE A 151 -6.49 -20.67 3.60
CA ILE A 151 -7.53 -20.82 2.59
C ILE A 151 -6.93 -21.26 1.24
N VAL A 152 -7.79 -21.57 0.27
CA VAL A 152 -7.37 -21.72 -1.13
C VAL A 152 -6.81 -20.37 -1.59
N GLY A 153 -5.64 -20.37 -2.24
CA GLY A 153 -4.98 -19.15 -2.71
C GLY A 153 -4.17 -18.37 -1.66
N GLY A 154 -4.20 -18.72 -0.36
CA GLY A 154 -3.39 -18.03 0.65
C GLY A 154 -3.89 -18.15 2.09
N TYR A 155 -4.08 -17.00 2.75
CA TYR A 155 -4.50 -16.88 4.14
C TYR A 155 -5.58 -15.79 4.29
N ALA A 156 -6.52 -16.01 5.21
CA ALA A 156 -7.52 -15.03 5.61
C ALA A 156 -7.30 -14.63 7.07
N ALA A 157 -7.46 -13.35 7.40
CA ALA A 157 -7.54 -12.94 8.78
C ALA A 157 -8.84 -13.49 9.40
N LYS A 158 -8.78 -14.00 10.62
CA LYS A 158 -9.97 -14.53 11.31
C LYS A 158 -10.98 -13.45 11.66
N ASN A 159 -10.53 -12.19 11.73
CA ASN A 159 -11.36 -11.03 12.02
C ASN A 159 -11.18 -10.00 10.90
N GLY A 160 -12.28 -9.61 10.25
CA GLY A 160 -12.30 -8.60 9.18
C GLY A 160 -12.11 -9.18 7.78
N LYS A 161 -11.95 -8.30 6.79
CA LYS A 161 -11.85 -8.64 5.37
C LYS A 161 -10.42 -8.58 4.85
N LEU A 162 -9.41 -8.94 5.64
CA LEU A 162 -8.02 -8.93 5.18
C LEU A 162 -7.58 -10.30 4.69
N TYR A 163 -7.09 -10.37 3.46
CA TYR A 163 -6.62 -11.60 2.84
C TYR A 163 -5.18 -11.42 2.36
N LEU A 164 -4.36 -12.42 2.61
CA LEU A 164 -2.99 -12.50 2.12
C LEU A 164 -2.94 -13.57 1.02
N ARG A 165 -2.54 -13.17 -0.19
CA ARG A 165 -2.25 -14.12 -1.27
C ARG A 165 -1.07 -14.99 -0.89
N LYS A 166 -1.00 -16.20 -1.46
CA LYS A 166 0.10 -17.14 -1.21
C LYS A 166 1.46 -16.43 -1.32
N PRO A 167 2.27 -16.37 -0.25
CA PRO A 167 3.52 -15.64 -0.26
C PRO A 167 4.43 -16.10 -1.41
N SER A 168 4.76 -15.16 -2.30
CA SER A 168 5.79 -15.33 -3.33
C SER A 168 7.13 -14.90 -2.74
N GLY A 169 8.23 -15.40 -3.31
CA GLY A 169 9.56 -14.96 -2.88
C GLY A 169 9.72 -13.47 -3.16
N GLY A 170 9.95 -12.67 -2.12
CA GLY A 170 10.23 -11.24 -2.23
C GLY A 170 9.03 -10.32 -2.04
N GLN A 171 7.82 -10.87 -2.00
CA GLN A 171 6.61 -10.04 -1.96
C GLN A 171 5.54 -10.61 -1.04
N LEU A 172 4.80 -9.69 -0.42
CA LEU A 172 3.55 -10.00 0.27
C LEU A 172 2.43 -9.19 -0.35
N HIS A 173 1.39 -9.89 -0.76
CA HIS A 173 0.25 -9.28 -1.42
C HIS A 173 -1.00 -9.45 -0.54
N PHE A 174 -1.48 -8.33 -0.02
CA PHE A 174 -2.69 -8.21 0.78
C PHE A 174 -3.83 -7.58 -0.02
N ALA A 175 -5.06 -8.01 0.21
CA ALA A 175 -6.24 -7.40 -0.37
C ALA A 175 -7.43 -7.42 0.60
N THR A 176 -8.40 -6.54 0.39
CA THR A 176 -9.64 -6.49 1.18
C THR A 176 -10.74 -7.44 0.68
N TRP A 177 -10.42 -8.35 -0.25
CA TRP A 177 -11.33 -9.36 -0.80
C TRP A 177 -10.66 -10.72 -0.90
N ALA A 178 -11.49 -11.76 -0.90
CA ALA A 178 -11.05 -13.14 -1.00
C ALA A 178 -10.34 -13.41 -2.33
N PRO A 179 -9.26 -14.21 -2.35
CA PRO A 179 -8.57 -14.56 -3.58
C PRO A 179 -9.46 -15.36 -4.54
N GLU A 180 -9.33 -15.09 -5.83
CA GLU A 180 -9.92 -15.92 -6.89
C GLU A 180 -9.00 -17.12 -7.21
N ASP A 181 -9.60 -18.24 -7.64
CA ASP A 181 -8.87 -19.41 -8.12
C ASP A 181 -9.38 -19.82 -9.52
N PRO A 182 -8.57 -19.66 -10.58
CA PRO A 182 -7.20 -19.13 -10.60
C PRO A 182 -7.14 -17.60 -10.41
N PRO A 183 -6.02 -17.04 -9.94
CA PRO A 183 -5.88 -15.59 -9.78
C PRO A 183 -5.92 -14.88 -11.15
N ALA A 184 -6.76 -13.84 -11.24
CA ALA A 184 -6.89 -13.00 -12.43
C ALA A 184 -6.21 -11.64 -12.21
N PHE A 185 -5.04 -11.44 -12.82
CA PHE A 185 -4.35 -10.15 -12.79
C PHE A 185 -4.88 -9.23 -13.88
N SER A 186 -5.22 -7.99 -13.54
CA SER A 186 -5.80 -7.05 -14.51
C SER A 186 -4.76 -6.49 -15.48
N GLY A 187 -3.48 -6.42 -15.07
CA GLY A 187 -2.41 -5.71 -15.77
C GLY A 187 -2.60 -4.18 -15.87
N ALA A 188 -3.77 -3.67 -15.45
CA ALA A 188 -4.15 -2.27 -15.56
C ALA A 188 -3.32 -1.39 -14.64
N ALA A 189 -3.07 -1.83 -13.40
CA ALA A 189 -2.24 -1.12 -12.43
C ALA A 189 -0.80 -0.94 -12.93
N GLY A 190 -0.18 -2.01 -13.44
CA GLY A 190 1.16 -1.97 -14.05
C GLY A 190 1.23 -1.04 -15.26
N SER A 191 0.22 -1.07 -16.14
CA SER A 191 0.14 -0.16 -17.28
C SER A 191 0.01 1.30 -16.83
N MET A 192 -0.87 1.57 -15.86
CA MET A 192 -1.11 2.90 -15.30
C MET A 192 0.14 3.47 -14.64
N ALA A 193 0.85 2.68 -13.83
CA ALA A 193 2.09 3.08 -13.17
C ALA A 193 3.23 3.40 -14.15
N ARG A 194 3.25 2.71 -15.30
CA ARG A 194 4.20 3.00 -16.40
C ARG A 194 3.83 4.28 -17.14
N SER A 195 2.56 4.43 -17.53
CA SER A 195 2.11 5.61 -18.30
C SER A 195 2.13 6.90 -17.49
N SER A 196 1.94 6.83 -16.17
CA SER A 196 2.00 8.00 -15.28
C SER A 196 3.43 8.44 -14.96
N GLY A 197 4.44 7.64 -15.30
CA GLY A 197 5.83 7.89 -14.89
C GLY A 197 6.12 7.59 -13.41
N MET A 198 5.16 7.00 -12.68
CA MET A 198 5.31 6.68 -11.25
C MET A 198 6.46 5.70 -10.99
N LEU A 199 6.66 4.71 -11.88
CA LEU A 199 7.77 3.75 -11.73
C LEU A 199 9.15 4.38 -11.93
N SER A 200 9.24 5.47 -12.70
CA SER A 200 10.48 6.23 -12.92
C SER A 200 10.72 7.33 -11.89
N SER A 201 9.79 7.54 -10.95
CA SER A 201 9.94 8.53 -9.89
C SER A 201 10.90 8.04 -8.81
N ASP A 202 11.94 8.82 -8.53
CA ASP A 202 12.88 8.61 -7.41
C ASP A 202 12.34 9.14 -6.07
N ALA A 203 11.10 9.64 -6.03
CA ALA A 203 10.49 10.15 -4.81
C ALA A 203 10.20 9.03 -3.81
N ASP A 204 10.39 9.30 -2.51
CA ASP A 204 10.10 8.37 -1.42
C ASP A 204 8.60 8.02 -1.31
N LEU A 205 7.72 8.90 -1.77
CA LEU A 205 6.30 8.66 -1.94
C LEU A 205 5.84 9.22 -3.30
N THR A 206 5.08 8.43 -4.05
CA THR A 206 4.34 8.89 -5.22
C THR A 206 2.90 8.41 -5.15
N ILE A 207 1.94 9.32 -5.32
CA ILE A 207 0.52 9.01 -5.43
C ILE A 207 0.05 9.44 -6.81
N TYR A 208 -0.64 8.56 -7.52
CA TYR A 208 -1.27 8.85 -8.80
C TYR A 208 -2.78 8.63 -8.69
N LEU A 209 -3.55 9.63 -9.09
CA LEU A 209 -5.00 9.57 -9.20
C LEU A 209 -5.38 9.60 -10.68
N ASP A 210 -6.07 8.55 -11.13
CA ASP A 210 -6.55 8.47 -12.50
C ASP A 210 -7.67 9.49 -12.76
N ALA A 211 -7.66 10.16 -13.93
CA ALA A 211 -8.68 11.14 -14.27
C ALA A 211 -10.10 10.54 -14.36
N LYS A 212 -10.23 9.22 -14.57
CA LYS A 212 -11.52 8.51 -14.60
C LYS A 212 -11.94 8.03 -13.19
N SER A 213 -11.19 8.37 -12.16
CA SER A 213 -11.56 8.11 -10.77
C SER A 213 -12.83 8.85 -10.38
N ALA A 214 -13.71 8.20 -9.61
CA ALA A 214 -14.88 8.84 -9.02
C ALA A 214 -14.51 10.05 -8.15
N LEU A 215 -13.34 9.99 -7.47
CA LEU A 215 -12.84 11.10 -6.64
C LEU A 215 -12.57 12.38 -7.45
N VAL A 216 -12.08 12.21 -8.69
CA VAL A 216 -11.89 13.34 -9.60
C VAL A 216 -13.25 13.93 -9.97
N THR A 217 -14.22 13.09 -10.32
CA THR A 217 -15.56 13.57 -10.73
C THR A 217 -16.32 14.30 -9.63
N GLN A 218 -16.00 14.05 -8.35
CA GLN A 218 -16.59 14.73 -7.20
C GLN A 218 -15.94 16.09 -6.88
N MET A 219 -14.89 16.49 -7.60
CA MET A 219 -14.27 17.80 -7.38
C MET A 219 -15.27 18.91 -7.76
N PRO A 220 -15.52 19.92 -6.89
CA PRO A 220 -16.60 20.91 -7.04
C PRO A 220 -16.60 21.74 -8.33
N ILE A 221 -15.53 21.67 -9.12
CA ILE A 221 -15.33 22.44 -10.34
C ILE A 221 -15.79 21.65 -11.58
N LEU A 222 -16.03 20.34 -11.45
CA LEU A 222 -16.26 19.44 -12.58
C LEU A 222 -17.72 19.13 -12.89
N ASP A 223 -18.67 19.72 -12.16
CA ASP A 223 -20.10 19.62 -12.49
C ASP A 223 -20.36 20.19 -13.89
N GLY A 224 -20.44 19.31 -14.88
CA GLY A 224 -20.69 19.65 -16.29
C GLY A 224 -19.45 19.96 -17.15
N VAL A 225 -18.22 19.84 -16.62
CA VAL A 225 -16.98 20.10 -17.38
C VAL A 225 -16.05 18.89 -17.33
N THR A 226 -15.99 18.12 -18.41
CA THR A 226 -14.98 17.07 -18.58
C THR A 226 -13.63 17.71 -18.96
N LEU A 227 -12.70 17.77 -18.00
CA LEU A 227 -11.35 18.25 -18.28
C LEU A 227 -10.52 17.18 -19.03
N PRO A 228 -9.81 17.55 -20.11
CA PRO A 228 -8.98 16.61 -20.87
C PRO A 228 -7.61 16.41 -20.21
N PHE A 229 -7.59 15.74 -19.06
CA PHE A 229 -6.36 15.35 -18.37
C PHE A 229 -6.32 13.84 -18.14
N ASP A 230 -5.11 13.31 -17.96
CA ASP A 230 -4.85 11.87 -17.82
C ASP A 230 -4.83 11.46 -16.34
N GLY A 231 -4.27 12.31 -15.48
CA GLY A 231 -4.29 12.09 -14.03
C GLY A 231 -3.60 13.20 -13.25
N ILE A 232 -3.64 13.05 -11.93
CA ILE A 232 -2.96 13.92 -10.96
C ILE A 232 -1.90 13.08 -10.26
N MET A 233 -0.66 13.55 -10.23
CA MET A 233 0.42 12.91 -9.50
C MET A 233 0.91 13.81 -8.37
N LEU A 234 1.09 13.24 -7.20
CA LEU A 234 1.82 13.85 -6.09
C LEU A 234 3.10 13.07 -5.88
N SER A 235 4.24 13.76 -5.81
CA SER A 235 5.53 13.18 -5.50
C SER A 235 6.12 13.88 -4.30
N ALA A 236 6.60 13.12 -3.32
CA ALA A 236 7.19 13.61 -2.09
C ALA A 236 8.58 13.00 -1.89
N THR A 237 9.59 13.85 -1.83
CA THR A 237 10.99 13.46 -1.58
C THR A 237 11.38 13.89 -0.19
N ARG A 238 11.96 12.97 0.58
CA ARG A 238 12.36 13.23 1.96
C ARG A 238 13.53 14.19 2.00
N ASP A 239 13.41 15.21 2.85
CA ASP A 239 14.49 16.18 3.03
C ASP A 239 15.68 15.51 3.73
N ALA A 240 16.90 15.80 3.28
CA ALA A 240 18.13 15.22 3.83
C ALA A 240 18.36 15.57 5.31
N ALA A 241 17.75 16.67 5.79
CA ALA A 241 17.81 17.11 7.19
C ALA A 241 16.81 16.39 8.11
N SER A 242 15.93 15.54 7.55
CA SER A 242 14.94 14.79 8.33
C SER A 242 15.60 13.76 9.26
N PRO A 243 14.98 13.44 10.42
CA PRO A 243 15.52 12.47 11.36
C PRO A 243 15.91 11.14 10.71
N ALA A 244 17.00 10.49 11.12
CA ALA A 244 17.47 9.26 10.45
C ALA A 244 16.58 8.02 10.70
N LYS A 245 15.74 8.06 11.74
CA LYS A 245 14.76 7.02 12.05
C LYS A 245 13.36 7.47 11.62
N GLY A 246 12.46 6.50 11.46
CA GLY A 246 11.03 6.75 11.24
C GLY A 246 10.51 7.77 12.23
N SER A 247 9.99 8.89 11.73
CA SER A 247 9.55 10.02 12.56
C SER A 247 8.35 10.74 11.94
N PRO A 248 7.32 11.07 12.75
CA PRO A 248 6.20 11.90 12.31
C PRO A 248 6.62 13.30 11.84
N ASP A 249 7.76 13.78 12.34
CA ASP A 249 8.30 15.10 12.07
C ASP A 249 9.21 15.15 10.84
N ALA A 250 9.48 14.00 10.20
CA ALA A 250 10.25 13.93 8.98
C ALA A 250 9.62 14.82 7.90
N ARG A 251 10.44 15.63 7.26
CA ARG A 251 10.02 16.64 6.28
C ARG A 251 10.23 16.14 4.88
N TYR A 252 9.29 16.52 4.02
CA TYR A 252 9.22 16.11 2.64
C TYR A 252 8.94 17.31 1.75
N SER A 253 9.72 17.42 0.68
CA SER A 253 9.45 18.32 -0.43
C SER A 253 8.45 17.68 -1.38
N THR A 254 7.27 18.27 -1.46
CA THR A 254 6.10 17.70 -2.15
C THR A 254 5.76 18.52 -3.38
N VAL A 255 5.62 17.85 -4.53
CA VAL A 255 5.26 18.47 -5.81
C VAL A 255 3.99 17.84 -6.32
N PHE A 256 3.03 18.68 -6.72
CA PHE A 256 1.81 18.26 -7.40
C PHE A 256 1.96 18.47 -8.89
N GLN A 257 1.48 17.50 -9.65
CA GLN A 257 1.54 17.48 -11.09
C GLN A 257 0.17 17.11 -11.67
N ILE A 258 -0.29 17.84 -12.66
CA ILE A 258 -1.53 17.52 -13.39
C ILE A 258 -1.17 17.36 -14.86
N GLN A 259 -1.29 16.14 -15.37
CA GLN A 259 -0.95 15.80 -16.74
C GLN A 259 -2.16 16.00 -17.64
N MET A 260 -2.11 17.00 -18.53
CA MET A 260 -3.12 17.19 -19.56
C MET A 260 -2.88 16.24 -20.74
N LYS A 261 -3.91 15.94 -21.53
CA LYS A 261 -3.78 15.09 -22.73
C LYS A 261 -2.75 15.61 -23.73
N ASP A 262 -2.68 16.93 -23.89
CA ASP A 262 -1.75 17.59 -24.79
C ASP A 262 -1.51 19.05 -24.35
N GLU A 263 -0.56 19.72 -25.02
CA GLU A 263 -0.19 21.10 -24.71
C GLU A 263 -1.31 22.11 -25.06
N GLN A 264 -2.12 21.84 -26.09
CA GLN A 264 -3.21 22.72 -26.48
C GLN A 264 -4.31 22.72 -25.41
N ALA A 265 -4.69 21.54 -24.92
CA ALA A 265 -5.56 21.35 -23.77
C ALA A 265 -5.02 22.08 -22.54
N ALA A 266 -3.72 21.95 -22.25
CA ALA A 266 -3.11 22.68 -21.14
C ALA A 266 -3.26 24.20 -21.29
N ARG A 267 -3.04 24.76 -22.48
CA ARG A 267 -3.21 26.21 -22.72
C ARG A 267 -4.67 26.65 -22.57
N THR A 268 -5.62 25.90 -23.12
CA THR A 268 -7.05 26.22 -23.08
C THR A 268 -7.61 26.16 -21.66
N TYR A 269 -7.25 25.12 -20.89
CA TYR A 269 -7.81 24.87 -19.56
C TYR A 269 -6.97 25.44 -18.40
N LYS A 270 -5.90 26.19 -18.70
CA LYS A 270 -5.02 26.84 -17.71
C LYS A 270 -5.77 27.61 -16.61
N PRO A 271 -6.82 28.40 -16.89
CA PRO A 271 -7.55 29.10 -15.82
C PRO A 271 -8.26 28.13 -14.86
N ILE A 272 -8.84 27.05 -15.39
CA ILE A 272 -9.54 26.05 -14.59
C ILE A 272 -8.56 25.29 -13.72
N ILE A 273 -7.41 24.89 -14.26
CA ILE A 273 -6.36 24.20 -13.49
C ILE A 273 -5.81 25.09 -12.38
N LYS A 274 -5.58 26.38 -12.66
CA LYS A 274 -5.18 27.34 -11.61
C LYS A 274 -6.24 27.47 -10.51
N PHE A 275 -7.53 27.45 -10.87
CA PHE A 275 -8.61 27.50 -9.89
C PHE A 275 -8.70 26.21 -9.07
N MET A 276 -8.55 25.03 -9.69
CA MET A 276 -8.45 23.74 -8.99
C MET A 276 -7.31 23.74 -7.99
N TRP A 277 -6.14 24.25 -8.39
CA TRP A 277 -4.99 24.37 -7.51
C TRP A 277 -5.29 25.23 -6.28
N VAL A 278 -5.98 26.37 -6.45
CA VAL A 278 -6.39 27.23 -5.33
C VAL A 278 -7.32 26.50 -4.35
N LEU A 279 -8.25 25.67 -4.85
CA LEU A 279 -9.12 24.88 -3.98
C LEU A 279 -8.33 23.81 -3.21
N ILE A 280 -7.44 23.09 -3.89
CA ILE A 280 -6.59 22.06 -3.29
C ILE A 280 -5.68 22.72 -2.24
N SER A 281 -5.05 23.84 -2.56
CA SER A 281 -4.16 24.54 -1.64
C SER A 281 -4.92 25.06 -0.42
N ASN A 282 -6.11 25.64 -0.60
CA ASN A 282 -6.91 26.09 0.54
C ASN A 282 -7.32 24.93 1.45
N LYS A 283 -7.64 23.77 0.86
CA LYS A 283 -7.98 22.57 1.62
C LYS A 283 -6.77 22.03 2.39
N LEU A 284 -5.60 21.94 1.77
CA LEU A 284 -4.35 21.57 2.44
C LEU A 284 -3.97 22.56 3.55
N SER A 285 -4.18 23.86 3.34
CA SER A 285 -4.00 24.87 4.38
C SER A 285 -4.92 24.67 5.58
N SER A 286 -6.16 24.22 5.35
CA SER A 286 -7.08 23.86 6.45
C SER A 286 -6.59 22.67 7.28
N TYR A 287 -5.71 21.84 6.71
CA TYR A 287 -5.03 20.73 7.40
C TYR A 287 -3.67 21.14 8.00
N GLY A 288 -3.41 22.44 8.11
CA GLY A 288 -2.19 22.96 8.74
C GLY A 288 -0.95 22.94 7.84
N VAL A 289 -1.10 22.72 6.52
CA VAL A 289 0.00 22.84 5.56
C VAL A 289 0.19 24.32 5.20
N PRO A 290 1.34 24.96 5.52
CA PRO A 290 1.52 26.38 5.30
C PRO A 290 1.73 26.68 3.81
N LEU A 291 0.65 26.87 3.06
CA LEU A 291 0.70 27.29 1.67
C LEU A 291 0.55 28.80 1.57
N SER A 292 1.53 29.46 0.95
CA SER A 292 1.41 30.87 0.59
C SER A 292 0.56 31.02 -0.67
N SER A 293 -0.06 32.18 -0.85
CA SER A 293 -0.73 32.56 -2.10
C SER A 293 0.23 32.66 -3.30
N GLU A 294 1.54 32.59 -3.07
CA GLU A 294 2.59 32.62 -4.09
C GLU A 294 2.98 31.24 -4.61
N ASN A 295 2.55 30.17 -3.93
CA ASN A 295 2.73 28.79 -4.38
C ASN A 295 1.89 28.56 -5.63
N SER A 296 2.43 28.95 -6.78
CA SER A 296 1.73 28.89 -8.05
C SER A 296 1.91 27.53 -8.72
N ILE A 297 0.90 27.13 -9.49
CA ILE A 297 1.01 26.02 -10.43
C ILE A 297 1.39 26.57 -11.80
N GLU A 298 2.50 26.08 -12.34
CA GLU A 298 3.08 26.52 -13.61
C GLU A 298 2.85 25.50 -14.70
N GLN A 299 2.57 25.98 -15.91
CA GLN A 299 2.46 25.14 -17.09
C GLN A 299 3.85 24.88 -17.69
N ARG A 300 4.17 23.61 -17.92
CA ARG A 300 5.38 23.12 -18.61
C ARG A 300 4.93 22.14 -19.71
N GLY A 301 4.73 22.66 -20.92
CA GLY A 301 4.13 21.88 -22.02
C GLY A 301 2.70 21.44 -21.68
N SER A 302 2.44 20.13 -21.68
CA SER A 302 1.17 19.53 -21.28
C SER A 302 1.02 19.31 -19.76
N LEU A 303 2.06 19.59 -18.97
CA LEU A 303 2.08 19.35 -17.54
C LEU A 303 1.82 20.65 -16.77
N PHE A 304 1.07 20.58 -15.69
CA PHE A 304 1.00 21.63 -14.67
C PHE A 304 1.74 21.17 -13.43
N VAL A 305 2.68 21.96 -12.92
CA VAL A 305 3.55 21.59 -11.80
C VAL A 305 3.48 22.66 -10.72
N SER A 306 3.20 22.26 -9.48
CA SER A 306 3.24 23.17 -8.34
C SER A 306 4.69 23.49 -7.96
N GLN A 307 4.90 24.63 -7.31
CA GLN A 307 6.12 24.80 -6.53
C GLN A 307 6.19 23.73 -5.42
N PRO A 308 7.40 23.32 -5.00
CA PRO A 308 7.57 22.36 -3.93
C PRO A 308 7.03 22.90 -2.60
N ILE A 309 6.28 22.06 -1.89
CA ILE A 309 5.67 22.36 -0.60
C ILE A 309 6.31 21.45 0.45
N THR A 310 6.78 22.04 1.53
CA THR A 310 7.27 21.27 2.67
C THR A 310 6.12 20.78 3.53
N MET A 311 6.04 19.47 3.74
CA MET A 311 5.06 18.82 4.62
C MET A 311 5.79 17.83 5.53
N SER A 312 5.26 17.62 6.74
CA SER A 312 5.71 16.51 7.59
C SER A 312 5.05 15.19 7.17
N ALA A 313 5.65 14.06 7.56
CA ALA A 313 5.03 12.75 7.43
C ALA A 313 3.65 12.72 8.09
N GLN A 314 3.53 13.26 9.31
CA GLN A 314 2.24 13.36 9.99
C GLN A 314 1.19 14.13 9.17
N GLN A 315 1.55 15.31 8.65
CA GLN A 315 0.64 16.14 7.86
C GLN A 315 0.19 15.43 6.57
N MET A 316 1.06 14.62 5.96
CA MET A 316 0.69 13.80 4.80
C MET A 316 -0.32 12.72 5.17
N ILE A 317 -0.08 11.99 6.27
CA ILE A 317 -0.99 10.94 6.73
C ILE A 317 -2.35 11.52 7.12
N ASP A 318 -2.37 12.61 7.87
CA ASP A 318 -3.61 13.29 8.26
C ASP A 318 -4.41 13.72 7.02
N ALA A 319 -3.75 14.30 6.02
CA ALA A 319 -4.39 14.69 4.76
C ALA A 319 -4.95 13.49 3.98
N MET A 320 -4.24 12.35 3.94
CA MET A 320 -4.71 11.13 3.27
C MET A 320 -5.92 10.51 3.97
N LEU A 321 -5.93 10.47 5.31
CA LEU A 321 -7.04 9.93 6.09
C LEU A 321 -8.30 10.78 5.93
N GLU A 322 -8.15 12.10 5.96
CA GLU A 322 -9.25 13.03 5.74
C GLU A 322 -9.88 12.89 4.35
N LEU A 323 -9.06 12.64 3.31
CA LEU A 323 -9.55 12.33 1.97
C LEU A 323 -10.31 10.99 1.92
N SER A 324 -9.95 10.03 2.76
CA SER A 324 -10.65 8.73 2.84
C SER A 324 -12.00 8.81 3.57
N ASN A 325 -12.19 9.80 4.45
CA ASN A 325 -13.43 10.02 5.20
C ASN A 325 -14.49 10.84 4.42
N LEU A 326 -14.32 11.03 3.11
CA LEU A 326 -15.20 11.86 2.29
C LEU A 326 -16.59 11.28 2.02
N ASP A 327 -16.91 10.07 2.49
CA ASP A 327 -18.27 9.52 2.40
C ASP A 327 -19.08 9.69 3.70
N GLY A 328 -20.14 10.51 3.62
CA GLY A 328 -21.34 10.30 4.45
C GLY A 328 -22.08 11.51 5.02
N ASN A 329 -21.63 12.77 4.85
CA ASN A 329 -22.35 13.91 5.47
C ASN A 329 -22.45 15.20 4.64
N THR A 330 -21.86 15.22 3.45
CA THR A 330 -21.94 16.41 2.58
C THR A 330 -23.16 16.37 1.66
N THR A 331 -23.65 15.17 1.31
CA THR A 331 -24.85 15.01 0.48
C THR A 331 -26.13 15.36 1.25
N ASP A 332 -26.21 15.03 2.55
CA ASP A 332 -27.39 15.33 3.38
C ASP A 332 -27.51 16.82 3.73
N LYS A 333 -26.40 17.55 3.80
CA LYS A 333 -26.41 19.00 4.08
C LYS A 333 -26.75 19.86 2.87
N ILE A 334 -26.56 19.35 1.65
CA ILE A 334 -26.91 20.07 0.42
C ILE A 334 -28.38 19.87 0.06
N ILE A 335 -28.99 18.74 0.44
CA ILE A 335 -30.42 18.48 0.22
C ILE A 335 -31.28 19.10 1.34
N ALA A 336 -30.76 19.27 2.57
CA ALA A 336 -31.50 19.91 3.66
C ALA A 336 -31.63 21.46 3.56
N ASN A 337 -30.99 22.09 2.58
CA ASN A 337 -31.05 23.54 2.34
C ASN A 337 -31.59 23.92 0.95
N ARG A 338 -32.42 23.05 0.35
CA ARG A 338 -33.30 23.41 -0.78
C ARG A 338 -34.76 23.22 -0.40
#